data_AF-A0A850F6Y8-F1
#
_entry.id   AF-A0A850F6Y8-F1
#
_cell.length_a   1.000
_cell.length_b   1.000
_cell.length_c   1.000
_cell.angle_alpha   90.00
_cell.angle_beta   90.00
_cell.angle_gamma   90.00
#
_symmetry.space_group_name_H-M   'P 1'
#
loop_
_entity.id
_entity.type
_entity.pdbx_description
1 polymer ?
#
loop_
_entity_poly.entity_id
_entity_poly.type
_entity_poly.pdbx_seq_one_letter_code
_entity_poly.pdbx_strand_id
1 'polypeptide(L)'
;MMTPSHAGEGAGAAEISRDITLPFRNENGLIEERATRTLFRFDTRAPGVIRKDGFGPSRDFSYIPDMLNTAAETEKTLIVSETEEGVKAYSNLMGDRGYIYKINVTNARGVSLAKNFQENKDALLDFMRNRRYPGVRDLDYRETRIGELLEESLDYKEYHLSTDDVFKGSIEVLG
;
A
#
# COMPACT_ATOMS: atom_id res chain seq x y z
N MET A 1 52.06 -57.61 -0.13
CA MET A 1 51.81 -56.47 -1.04
C MET A 1 50.70 -55.63 -0.43
N MET A 2 51.00 -54.37 -0.14
CA MET A 2 50.06 -53.31 0.24
C MET A 2 49.42 -52.70 -1.01
N THR A 3 48.18 -52.24 -0.90
CA THR A 3 47.65 -50.94 -1.42
C THR A 3 46.15 -50.81 -1.04
N PRO A 4 45.61 -49.57 -0.96
CA PRO A 4 44.88 -49.13 0.23
C PRO A 4 43.43 -48.67 -0.01
N SER A 5 42.84 -48.22 1.10
CA SER A 5 41.52 -47.61 1.32
C SER A 5 41.44 -46.11 0.94
N HIS A 6 40.20 -45.56 0.91
CA HIS A 6 39.75 -44.14 0.75
C HIS A 6 39.79 -43.58 -0.69
N ALA A 7 38.92 -42.68 -1.17
CA ALA A 7 37.81 -41.84 -0.67
C ALA A 7 36.88 -41.61 -1.89
N GLY A 8 35.56 -41.43 -1.77
CA GLY A 8 34.94 -40.16 -1.39
C GLY A 8 34.46 -39.41 -2.63
N GLU A 9 33.15 -39.43 -2.91
CA GLU A 9 32.50 -38.44 -3.80
C GLU A 9 31.00 -38.35 -3.47
N GLY A 10 30.73 -37.94 -2.22
CA GLY A 10 29.44 -37.35 -1.87
C GLY A 10 29.44 -35.89 -2.29
N ALA A 11 29.27 -35.61 -3.59
CA ALA A 11 28.87 -34.28 -4.04
C ALA A 11 27.34 -34.22 -3.91
N GLY A 12 26.88 -34.06 -2.66
CA GLY A 12 25.51 -33.68 -2.38
C GLY A 12 25.28 -32.32 -3.04
N ALA A 13 24.51 -32.30 -4.12
CA ALA A 13 23.86 -31.09 -4.59
C ALA A 13 22.96 -30.63 -3.45
N ALA A 14 23.46 -29.70 -2.64
CA ALA A 14 22.64 -28.98 -1.70
C ALA A 14 21.64 -28.19 -2.54
N GLU A 15 20.45 -28.75 -2.74
CA GLU A 15 19.29 -28.00 -3.18
C GLU A 15 19.11 -26.86 -2.17
N ILE A 16 19.51 -25.66 -2.60
CA ILE A 16 19.18 -24.43 -1.89
C ILE A 16 17.68 -24.24 -2.11
N SER A 17 16.86 -24.91 -1.29
CA SER A 17 15.46 -24.58 -1.08
C SER A 17 15.42 -23.19 -0.45
N ARG A 18 15.52 -22.16 -1.30
CA ARG A 18 15.07 -20.82 -0.91
C ARG A 18 13.57 -20.98 -0.72
N ASP A 19 13.10 -20.91 0.52
CA ASP A 19 11.69 -20.72 0.81
C ASP A 19 11.24 -19.45 0.08
N ILE A 20 10.68 -19.62 -1.11
CA ILE A 20 10.04 -18.54 -1.85
C ILE A 20 8.71 -18.32 -1.13
N THR A 21 8.75 -17.49 -0.09
CA THR A 21 7.53 -16.97 0.52
C THR A 21 6.93 -15.98 -0.48
N LEU A 22 5.92 -16.44 -1.23
CA LEU A 22 5.19 -15.57 -2.13
C LEU A 22 4.44 -14.51 -1.31
N PRO A 23 4.36 -13.26 -1.79
CA PRO A 23 3.59 -12.23 -1.11
C PRO A 23 2.12 -12.63 -1.04
N PHE A 24 1.49 -12.38 0.10
CA PHE A 24 0.05 -12.54 0.25
C PHE A 24 -0.68 -11.55 -0.66
N ARG A 25 -1.77 -12.00 -1.29
CA ARG A 25 -2.59 -11.21 -2.20
C ARG A 25 -4.01 -11.14 -1.66
N ASN A 26 -4.60 -9.96 -1.66
CA ASN A 26 -6.00 -9.79 -1.30
C ASN A 26 -6.93 -10.25 -2.45
N GLU A 27 -8.23 -10.18 -2.21
CA GLU A 27 -9.27 -10.57 -3.17
C GLU A 27 -9.25 -9.73 -4.46
N ASN A 28 -8.66 -8.53 -4.44
CA ASN A 28 -8.44 -7.71 -5.63
C ASN A 28 -7.18 -8.13 -6.43
N GLY A 29 -6.47 -9.17 -5.99
CA GLY A 29 -5.21 -9.64 -6.59
C GLY A 29 -4.00 -8.76 -6.26
N LEU A 30 -4.17 -7.76 -5.40
CA LEU A 30 -3.13 -6.83 -4.98
C LEU A 30 -2.30 -7.41 -3.84
N ILE A 31 -1.01 -7.10 -3.79
CA ILE A 31 -0.14 -7.44 -2.67
C ILE A 31 -0.63 -6.71 -1.44
N GLU A 32 -1.09 -7.47 -0.45
CA GLU A 32 -1.44 -6.99 0.89
C GLU A 32 -0.33 -7.40 1.86
N GLU A 33 0.00 -6.52 2.80
CA GLU A 33 1.03 -6.75 3.78
C GLU A 33 0.61 -6.39 5.20
N ARG A 34 1.38 -6.88 6.17
CA ARG A 34 1.30 -6.49 7.58
C ARG A 34 2.39 -5.46 7.87
N ALA A 35 2.03 -4.19 7.82
CA ALA A 35 2.96 -3.09 8.00
C ALA A 35 3.24 -2.81 9.48
N THR A 36 4.53 -2.68 9.79
CA THR A 36 5.04 -2.04 11.01
C THR A 36 5.96 -0.91 10.59
N ARG A 37 5.41 0.30 10.47
CA ARG A 37 6.13 1.48 9.98
C ARG A 37 5.43 2.77 10.40
N THR A 38 6.08 3.90 10.12
CA THR A 38 5.45 5.22 10.18
C THR A 38 4.77 5.53 8.86
N LEU A 39 3.56 6.07 8.92
CA LEU A 39 2.74 6.55 7.81
C LEU A 39 2.30 7.99 8.10
N PHE A 40 1.83 8.70 7.08
CA PHE A 40 1.50 10.11 7.20
C PHE A 40 0.15 10.46 6.58
N ARG A 41 -0.61 11.34 7.22
CA ARG A 41 -1.96 11.72 6.75
C ARG A 41 -2.11 13.23 6.85
N PHE A 42 -2.56 13.87 5.76
CA PHE A 42 -3.07 15.23 5.80
C PHE A 42 -4.56 15.20 6.16
N ASP A 43 -4.99 16.02 7.12
CA ASP A 43 -6.40 16.15 7.50
C ASP A 43 -6.71 17.60 7.91
N THR A 44 -7.93 18.07 7.61
CA THR A 44 -8.36 19.43 7.95
C THR A 44 -8.93 19.54 9.36
N ARG A 45 -9.27 18.40 9.99
CA ARG A 45 -9.73 18.34 11.38
C ARG A 45 -8.57 18.68 12.31
N ALA A 46 -8.85 19.40 13.39
CA ALA A 46 -7.84 19.82 14.34
C ALA A 46 -7.25 18.63 15.15
N PRO A 47 -6.00 18.74 15.65
CA PRO A 47 -5.36 17.74 16.49
C PRO A 47 -6.21 17.24 17.66
N GLY A 48 -6.94 18.13 18.33
CA GLY A 48 -7.81 17.76 19.45
C GLY A 48 -8.95 16.82 19.04
N VAL A 49 -9.49 16.99 17.83
CA VAL A 49 -10.53 16.12 17.27
C VAL A 49 -9.93 14.77 16.92
N ILE A 50 -8.81 14.74 16.20
CA ILE A 50 -8.15 13.49 15.81
C ILE A 50 -7.68 12.68 17.03
N ARG A 51 -7.16 13.33 18.08
CA ARG A 51 -6.76 12.63 19.31
C ARG A 51 -7.94 12.01 20.05
N LYS A 52 -9.12 12.62 19.98
CA LYS A 52 -10.33 12.17 20.67
C LYS A 52 -11.04 11.07 19.88
N ASP A 53 -11.24 11.29 18.59
CA ASP A 53 -12.14 10.50 17.75
C ASP A 53 -11.39 9.56 16.80
N GLY A 54 -10.07 9.77 16.63
CA GLY A 54 -9.25 9.05 15.66
C GLY A 54 -9.51 9.43 14.20
N PHE A 55 -8.98 8.61 13.31
CA PHE A 55 -9.28 8.71 11.89
C PHE A 55 -10.50 7.86 11.53
N GLY A 56 -11.44 8.45 10.79
CA GLY A 56 -12.48 7.71 10.12
C GLY A 56 -11.99 7.13 8.79
N PRO A 57 -12.82 6.32 8.13
CA PRO A 57 -12.53 5.86 6.78
C PRO A 57 -12.42 7.07 5.84
N SER A 58 -11.45 7.04 4.93
CA SER A 58 -11.32 8.02 3.85
C SER A 58 -11.57 7.32 2.53
N ARG A 59 -12.43 7.91 1.70
CA ARG A 59 -12.63 7.43 0.33
C ARG A 59 -11.57 7.93 -0.63
N ASP A 60 -10.91 9.04 -0.30
CA ASP A 60 -9.97 9.70 -1.21
C ASP A 60 -8.70 10.19 -0.49
N PHE A 61 -7.59 10.04 -1.21
CA PHE A 61 -6.31 10.73 -1.03
C PHE A 61 -5.82 11.16 -2.41
N SER A 62 -5.85 10.27 -3.39
CA SER A 62 -5.73 10.60 -4.82
C SER A 62 -6.84 9.94 -5.63
N TYR A 63 -6.59 9.62 -6.91
CA TYR A 63 -7.58 9.05 -7.83
C TYR A 63 -7.67 7.52 -7.78
N ILE A 64 -6.86 6.87 -6.93
CA ILE A 64 -6.82 5.41 -6.83
C ILE A 64 -8.02 4.91 -6.01
N PRO A 65 -8.84 3.99 -6.55
CA PRO A 65 -9.91 3.36 -5.79
C PRO A 65 -9.37 2.60 -4.57
N ASP A 66 -10.22 2.40 -3.56
CA ASP A 66 -9.88 1.63 -2.35
C ASP A 66 -9.30 0.24 -2.68
N MET A 67 -7.99 0.09 -2.43
CA MET A 67 -7.19 -1.09 -2.77
C MET A 67 -7.34 -2.23 -1.75
N LEU A 68 -7.78 -1.92 -0.52
CA LEU A 68 -8.04 -2.93 0.51
C LEU A 68 -9.41 -3.54 0.36
N ASN A 69 -10.41 -2.71 0.09
CA ASN A 69 -11.80 -3.11 0.20
C ASN A 69 -12.31 -3.82 -1.06
N THR A 70 -13.12 -4.85 -0.85
CA THR A 70 -13.84 -5.53 -1.92
C THR A 70 -15.30 -5.09 -1.96
N ALA A 71 -16.09 -5.63 -2.88
CA ALA A 71 -17.46 -5.18 -3.18
C ALA A 71 -18.45 -5.25 -1.98
N ALA A 72 -18.03 -5.79 -0.83
CA ALA A 72 -18.85 -5.90 0.38
C ALA A 72 -18.86 -4.63 1.26
N GLU A 73 -18.06 -3.59 0.98
CA GLU A 73 -18.04 -2.29 1.69
C GLU A 73 -17.94 -2.35 3.23
N THR A 74 -17.51 -3.47 3.82
CA THR A 74 -17.47 -3.61 5.29
C THR A 74 -16.16 -3.14 5.89
N GLU A 75 -15.05 -3.18 5.15
CA GLU A 75 -13.77 -2.70 5.65
C GLU A 75 -13.69 -1.18 5.51
N LYS A 76 -13.24 -0.56 6.59
CA LYS A 76 -13.03 0.88 6.66
C LYS A 76 -11.57 1.15 6.33
N THR A 77 -11.30 1.78 5.20
CA THR A 77 -9.95 2.11 4.75
C THR A 77 -9.59 3.54 5.12
N LEU A 78 -8.41 3.74 5.69
CA LEU A 78 -7.73 5.03 5.78
C LEU A 78 -6.63 5.06 4.72
N ILE A 79 -6.71 6.04 3.84
CA ILE A 79 -5.70 6.25 2.82
C ILE A 79 -4.68 7.25 3.37
N VAL A 80 -3.41 6.89 3.31
CA VAL A 80 -2.28 7.63 3.90
C VAL A 80 -1.11 7.65 2.92
N SER A 81 -0.08 8.43 3.23
CA SER A 81 1.21 8.41 2.53
C SER A 81 2.21 7.55 3.30
N GLU A 82 3.05 6.81 2.58
CA GLU A 82 4.20 6.10 3.14
C GLU A 82 5.34 7.03 3.55
N THR A 83 5.39 8.25 3.01
CA THR A 83 6.48 9.21 3.26
C THR A 83 5.98 10.59 3.66
N GLU A 84 6.83 11.35 4.33
CA GLU A 84 6.54 12.74 4.71
C GLU A 84 6.48 13.65 3.47
N GLU A 85 7.32 13.38 2.48
CA GLU A 85 7.35 14.13 1.21
C GLU A 85 6.05 13.93 0.42
N GLY A 86 5.52 12.70 0.37
CA GLY A 86 4.29 12.38 -0.34
C GLY A 86 3.07 13.09 0.25
N VAL A 87 2.97 13.12 1.59
CA VAL A 87 1.88 13.85 2.26
C VAL A 87 2.01 15.36 2.12
N LYS A 88 3.23 15.90 2.08
CA LYS A 88 3.47 17.34 1.84
C LYS A 88 3.10 17.73 0.41
N ALA A 89 3.47 16.91 -0.58
CA ALA A 89 3.08 17.11 -1.97
C ALA A 89 1.56 17.15 -2.11
N TYR A 90 0.85 16.22 -1.46
CA TYR A 90 -0.61 16.22 -1.42
C TYR A 90 -1.20 17.43 -0.68
N SER A 91 -0.65 17.79 0.48
CA SER A 91 -1.07 18.96 1.26
C SER A 91 -0.97 20.25 0.44
N ASN A 92 0.10 20.42 -0.33
CA ASN A 92 0.29 21.59 -1.18
C ASN A 92 -0.78 21.70 -2.28
N LEU A 93 -1.26 20.55 -2.81
CA LEU A 93 -2.35 20.53 -3.79
C LEU A 93 -3.70 20.93 -3.14
N MET A 94 -3.94 20.49 -1.92
CA MET A 94 -5.19 20.74 -1.18
C MET A 94 -5.25 22.14 -0.54
N GLY A 95 -4.10 22.80 -0.41
CA GLY A 95 -3.94 24.13 0.18
C GLY A 95 -3.67 24.12 1.69
N ASP A 96 -3.19 25.25 2.22
CA ASP A 96 -2.59 25.39 3.57
C ASP A 96 -3.56 25.30 4.77
N ARG A 97 -4.73 24.64 4.62
CA ARG A 97 -5.75 24.59 5.68
C ARG A 97 -5.93 23.19 6.25
N GLY A 98 -4.85 22.62 6.79
CA GLY A 98 -4.91 21.36 7.51
C GLY A 98 -3.65 21.09 8.32
N TYR A 99 -3.54 19.85 8.79
CA TYR A 99 -2.47 19.37 9.64
C TYR A 99 -1.90 18.08 9.06
N ILE A 100 -0.58 17.90 9.17
CA ILE A 100 0.06 16.64 8.85
C ILE A 100 0.22 15.81 10.14
N TYR A 101 -0.33 14.60 10.09
CA TYR A 101 -0.27 13.62 11.16
C TYR A 101 0.72 12.52 10.81
N LYS A 102 1.48 12.11 11.81
CA LYS A 102 2.35 10.94 11.78
C LYS A 102 1.67 9.81 12.53
N ILE A 103 1.56 8.66 11.89
CA ILE A 103 0.82 7.49 12.37
C ILE A 103 1.82 6.34 12.45
N ASN A 104 2.12 5.87 13.65
CA ASN A 104 2.96 4.69 13.82
C ASN A 104 2.05 3.46 13.92
N VAL A 105 2.14 2.58 12.92
CA VAL A 105 1.36 1.34 12.88
C VAL A 105 2.22 0.14 13.18
N THR A 106 1.62 -0.88 13.81
CA THR A 106 2.28 -2.17 14.10
C THR A 106 1.39 -3.30 13.64
N ASN A 107 1.92 -4.20 12.81
CA ASN A 107 1.21 -5.35 12.26
C ASN A 107 -0.14 -5.01 11.60
N ALA A 108 -0.24 -3.82 11.01
CA ALA A 108 -1.48 -3.32 10.42
C ALA A 108 -1.65 -3.82 8.99
N ARG A 109 -2.88 -4.16 8.59
CA ARG A 109 -3.16 -4.53 7.19
C ARG A 109 -3.08 -3.31 6.29
N GLY A 110 -2.42 -3.47 5.14
CA GLY A 110 -2.53 -2.48 4.09
C GLY A 110 -1.92 -2.86 2.76
N VAL A 111 -2.12 -1.97 1.80
CA VAL A 111 -1.72 -2.12 0.40
C VAL A 111 -0.98 -0.86 -0.04
N SER A 112 0.28 -1.01 -0.43
CA SER A 112 1.09 0.07 -1.01
C SER A 112 0.85 0.15 -2.52
N LEU A 113 0.58 1.37 -3.01
CA LEU A 113 0.48 1.64 -4.43
C LEU A 113 1.83 1.41 -5.13
N ALA A 114 2.89 1.97 -4.56
CA ALA A 114 4.24 1.89 -5.13
C ALA A 114 4.72 0.44 -5.23
N LYS A 115 4.49 -0.35 -4.17
CA LYS A 115 4.84 -1.78 -4.16
C LYS A 115 4.08 -2.56 -5.22
N ASN A 116 2.77 -2.36 -5.33
CA ASN A 116 1.98 -3.04 -6.35
C ASN A 116 2.35 -2.58 -7.76
N PHE A 117 2.69 -1.31 -7.96
CA PHE A 117 3.17 -0.83 -9.24
C PHE A 117 4.51 -1.47 -9.64
N GLN A 118 5.42 -1.68 -8.69
CA GLN A 118 6.74 -2.26 -8.94
C GLN A 118 6.71 -3.79 -9.10
N GLU A 119 5.97 -4.48 -8.23
CA GLU A 119 6.03 -5.94 -8.08
C GLU A 119 4.81 -6.67 -8.65
N ASN A 120 3.71 -5.95 -8.91
CA ASN A 120 2.41 -6.54 -9.24
C ASN A 120 1.59 -5.68 -10.22
N LYS A 121 2.28 -5.07 -11.18
CA LYS A 121 1.73 -4.02 -12.05
C LYS A 121 0.48 -4.45 -12.79
N ASP A 122 0.48 -5.66 -13.34
CA ASP A 122 -0.63 -6.15 -14.17
C ASP A 122 -1.93 -6.25 -13.35
N ALA A 123 -1.86 -6.81 -12.14
CA ALA A 123 -3.02 -6.88 -11.24
C ALA A 123 -3.48 -5.49 -10.78
N LEU A 124 -2.55 -4.55 -10.55
CA LEU A 124 -2.89 -3.16 -10.25
C LEU A 124 -3.63 -2.49 -11.42
N LEU A 125 -3.16 -2.69 -12.66
CA LEU A 125 -3.83 -2.14 -13.84
C LEU A 125 -5.22 -2.76 -14.03
N ASP A 126 -5.36 -4.08 -13.86
CA ASP A 126 -6.65 -4.76 -13.94
C ASP A 126 -7.63 -4.27 -12.86
N PHE A 127 -7.15 -4.09 -11.63
CA PHE A 127 -7.92 -3.46 -10.56
C PHE A 127 -8.41 -2.06 -10.97
N MET A 128 -7.51 -1.21 -11.48
CA MET A 128 -7.84 0.16 -11.90
C MET A 128 -8.88 0.18 -13.04
N ARG A 129 -8.71 -0.67 -14.06
CA ARG A 129 -9.64 -0.81 -15.19
C ARG A 129 -11.05 -1.16 -14.70
N ASN A 130 -11.14 -2.12 -13.79
CA ASN A 130 -12.42 -2.66 -13.34
C ASN A 130 -13.12 -1.77 -12.31
N ARG A 131 -12.37 -1.08 -11.44
CA ARG A 131 -12.95 -0.29 -10.34
C ARG A 131 -13.18 1.18 -10.69
N ARG A 132 -12.31 1.80 -11.50
CA ARG A 132 -12.41 3.24 -11.82
C ARG A 132 -13.20 3.51 -13.10
N TYR A 133 -13.10 2.62 -14.09
CA TYR A 133 -13.69 2.81 -15.41
C TYR A 133 -14.59 1.64 -15.84
N PRO A 134 -15.57 1.22 -15.01
CA PRO A 134 -16.47 0.16 -15.40
C PRO A 134 -17.25 0.59 -16.65
N GLY A 135 -17.09 -0.18 -17.74
CA GLY A 135 -17.83 0.03 -18.98
C GLY A 135 -17.27 1.05 -19.97
N VAL A 136 -16.10 1.65 -19.72
CA VAL A 136 -15.40 2.44 -20.74
C VAL A 136 -14.88 1.49 -21.83
N ARG A 137 -15.42 1.65 -23.04
CA ARG A 137 -15.09 0.81 -24.22
C ARG A 137 -13.89 1.30 -25.01
N ASP A 138 -13.58 2.59 -24.88
CA ASP A 138 -12.38 3.18 -25.48
C ASP A 138 -11.16 2.76 -24.65
N LEU A 139 -10.42 1.78 -25.17
CA LEU A 139 -9.26 1.22 -24.49
C LEU A 139 -8.14 2.24 -24.41
N ASP A 140 -7.87 2.99 -25.48
CA ASP A 140 -6.75 3.93 -25.53
C ASP A 140 -6.97 5.07 -24.54
N TYR A 141 -8.17 5.66 -24.50
CA TYR A 141 -8.52 6.68 -23.52
C TYR A 141 -8.38 6.15 -22.09
N ARG A 142 -8.86 4.92 -21.83
CA ARG A 142 -8.81 4.31 -20.50
C ARG A 142 -7.38 4.05 -20.05
N GLU A 143 -6.52 3.49 -20.91
CA GLU A 143 -5.13 3.19 -20.57
C GLU A 143 -4.31 4.47 -20.37
N THR A 144 -4.47 5.49 -21.23
CA THR A 144 -3.83 6.80 -21.03
C THR A 144 -4.23 7.39 -19.70
N ARG A 145 -5.52 7.38 -19.38
CA ARG A 145 -6.01 7.98 -18.13
C ARG A 145 -5.52 7.22 -16.91
N ILE A 146 -5.50 5.89 -16.93
CA ILE A 146 -4.92 5.10 -15.84
C ILE A 146 -3.43 5.43 -15.65
N GLY A 147 -2.69 5.59 -16.74
CA GLY A 147 -1.27 6.00 -16.69
C GLY A 147 -1.06 7.32 -15.97
N GLU A 148 -1.78 8.38 -16.39
CA GLU A 148 -1.72 9.71 -15.77
C GLU A 148 -2.05 9.66 -14.27
N LEU A 149 -3.13 8.95 -13.91
CA LEU A 149 -3.55 8.85 -12.52
C LEU A 149 -2.53 8.11 -11.66
N LEU A 150 -1.94 7.02 -12.18
CA LEU A 150 -0.91 6.28 -11.46
C LEU A 150 0.35 7.12 -11.27
N GLU A 151 0.79 7.84 -12.30
CA GLU A 151 1.97 8.70 -12.22
C GLU A 151 1.80 9.78 -11.14
N GLU A 152 0.68 10.50 -11.15
CA GLU A 152 0.38 11.52 -10.13
C GLU A 152 0.26 10.91 -8.73
N SER A 153 -0.37 9.75 -8.59
CA SER A 153 -0.59 9.11 -7.28
C SER A 153 0.69 8.47 -6.71
N LEU A 154 1.65 8.10 -7.55
CA LEU A 154 2.95 7.56 -7.12
C LEU A 154 3.83 8.62 -6.45
N ASP A 155 3.63 9.90 -6.75
CA ASP A 155 4.32 11.00 -6.07
C ASP A 155 3.83 11.15 -4.62
N TYR A 156 2.55 10.86 -4.36
CA TYR A 156 1.97 10.91 -3.02
C TYR A 156 2.27 9.69 -2.16
N LYS A 157 2.95 8.68 -2.72
CA LYS A 157 3.32 7.42 -2.03
C LYS A 157 2.12 6.81 -1.31
N GLU A 158 1.01 6.69 -2.03
CA GLU A 158 -0.27 6.30 -1.45
C GLU A 158 -0.27 4.87 -0.87
N TYR A 159 -0.87 4.73 0.30
CA TYR A 159 -1.02 3.50 1.05
C TYR A 159 -2.43 3.39 1.62
N HIS A 160 -3.06 2.24 1.41
CA HIS A 160 -4.41 1.96 1.89
C HIS A 160 -4.30 1.10 3.14
N LEU A 161 -4.72 1.64 4.27
CA LEU A 161 -4.55 1.07 5.60
C LEU A 161 -5.91 0.72 6.20
N SER A 162 -6.05 -0.45 6.83
CA SER A 162 -7.28 -0.77 7.56
C SER A 162 -7.43 0.13 8.80
N THR A 163 -8.57 0.82 8.96
CA THR A 163 -8.80 1.69 10.13
C THR A 163 -8.88 0.89 11.42
N ASP A 164 -9.25 -0.39 11.37
CA ASP A 164 -9.34 -1.26 12.55
C ASP A 164 -7.97 -1.46 13.21
N ASP A 165 -6.89 -1.25 12.46
CA ASP A 165 -5.52 -1.32 12.95
C ASP A 165 -4.93 0.06 13.30
N VAL A 166 -5.51 1.17 12.82
CA VAL A 166 -5.07 2.54 13.15
C VAL A 166 -5.23 2.83 14.64
N PHE A 167 -6.30 2.32 15.27
CA PHE A 167 -6.55 2.52 16.70
C PHE A 167 -5.58 1.78 17.63
N LYS A 168 -4.69 0.94 17.09
CA LYS A 168 -3.62 0.27 17.84
C LYS A 168 -2.28 1.03 17.76
N GLY A 169 -2.20 2.09 16.96
CA GLY A 169 -1.01 2.90 16.75
C GLY A 169 -0.93 4.15 17.64
N SER A 170 0.19 4.88 17.56
CA SER A 170 0.32 6.23 18.14
C SER A 170 0.19 7.31 17.05
N ILE A 171 -0.48 8.42 17.40
CA ILE A 171 -0.72 9.55 16.49
C ILE A 171 0.03 10.79 17.02
N GLU A 172 0.91 11.35 16.20
CA GLU A 172 1.68 12.58 16.44
C GLU A 172 1.31 13.64 15.39
N VAL A 173 1.50 14.93 15.70
CA VAL A 173 1.24 16.05 14.78
C VAL A 173 2.58 16.70 14.43
N LEU A 174 2.83 16.92 13.14
CA LEU A 174 4.11 17.46 12.65
C LEU A 174 4.11 18.97 12.39
N GLY A 175 2.94 19.58 12.25
CA GLY A 175 2.78 20.99 11.89
C GLY A 175 1.54 21.18 11.04
#